data_AF-A0A432Q6C0-F1
#
_entry.id   AF-A0A432Q6C0-F1
#
_cell.length_a   1.000
_cell.length_b   1.000
_cell.length_c   1.000
_cell.angle_alpha   90.00
_cell.angle_beta   90.00
_cell.angle_gamma   90.00
#
_symmetry.space_group_name_H-M   'P 1'
#
loop_
_entity.id
_entity.type
_entity.pdbx_description
1 polymer ?
#
loop_
_entity_poly.entity_id
_entity_poly.type
_entity_poly.pdbx_seq_one_letter_code
_entity_poly.pdbx_strand_id
1 'polypeptide(L)'
;MRFYLRYFFTRPILPLVLTILLIFEILLPGQAMAVKEEKESIAPVYLLLLSKDCSLRVSSESVIEGDVGGKTMMFTLSMNHCDKISSVSYMTQDGTATVADNDYMEVSGTISFPSGPARATVAVTIKGDAKVESLETLSLILVAPDNLTLENNGAVGAIINDDITPSVSVNDTGVIWGGNFPKGNNSTCSGVNIDAQDCSHGRDVTFNDDTDGRAGFSFTKISAGGDPLPASAPSWACVKDNVTGLIWEVKTDNGNLHDKDDRYSWYNTDPGSNGGVSGIINNDGNTCLGYNSGDSSTFCNTEAYTARVNDAGLCGASDWRMPTIGELEGLLYYGETGTKIDTDFFPNATRDSVWSGSAYADFSMASWYLNFASGTSGYANRDSIYPVRLVRQSP
;
A
#
# COMPACT_ATOMS: atom_id res chain seq x y z
N MET A 1 39.11 24.65 -43.42
CA MET A 1 38.10 24.20 -42.44
C MET A 1 38.19 25.16 -41.26
N ARG A 2 37.22 26.06 -41.08
CA ARG A 2 37.26 27.06 -39.99
C ARG A 2 36.58 26.45 -38.75
N PHE A 3 37.33 26.23 -37.69
CA PHE A 3 36.79 25.82 -36.40
C PHE A 3 36.40 27.07 -35.61
N TYR A 4 35.15 27.15 -35.15
CA TYR A 4 34.68 28.20 -34.26
C TYR A 4 34.38 27.57 -32.90
N LEU A 5 35.17 27.90 -31.87
CA LEU A 5 34.79 27.62 -30.49
C LEU A 5 33.93 28.79 -29.97
N ARG A 6 32.70 28.49 -29.56
CA ARG A 6 31.84 29.42 -28.80
C ARG A 6 31.99 29.11 -27.32
N TYR A 7 32.37 30.12 -26.52
CA TYR A 7 32.38 30.05 -25.07
C TYR A 7 31.38 31.05 -24.48
N PHE A 8 30.70 30.65 -23.40
CA PHE A 8 29.81 31.50 -22.63
C PHE A 8 30.39 31.67 -21.22
N PHE A 9 30.73 32.89 -20.81
CA PHE A 9 31.11 33.20 -19.43
C PHE A 9 30.08 34.16 -18.83
N THR A 10 29.71 33.94 -17.57
CA THR A 10 28.79 34.82 -16.84
C THR A 10 29.51 35.86 -15.96
N ARG A 11 30.86 35.84 -15.85
CA ARG A 11 31.73 36.87 -15.20
C ARG A 11 33.18 36.83 -15.73
N PRO A 12 34.01 37.89 -15.59
CA PRO A 12 35.29 37.98 -16.30
C PRO A 12 36.37 37.13 -15.60
N ILE A 13 36.83 36.08 -16.27
CA ILE A 13 38.01 35.30 -15.83
C ILE A 13 39.02 35.32 -16.98
N LEU A 14 39.84 36.38 -17.00
CA LEU A 14 40.93 36.59 -17.95
C LEU A 14 42.00 35.45 -18.02
N PRO A 15 42.29 34.65 -16.96
CA PRO A 15 43.34 33.63 -17.05
C PRO A 15 42.96 32.35 -17.82
N LEU A 16 41.67 32.01 -17.96
CA LEU A 16 41.26 30.75 -18.61
C LEU A 16 41.37 30.83 -20.14
N VAL A 17 41.07 32.01 -20.71
CA VAL A 17 41.15 32.27 -22.15
C VAL A 17 42.60 32.21 -22.65
N LEU A 18 43.56 32.68 -21.84
CA LEU A 18 44.98 32.66 -22.19
C LEU A 18 45.56 31.24 -22.22
N THR A 19 45.05 30.35 -21.38
CA THR A 19 45.49 28.94 -21.29
C THR A 19 45.02 28.13 -22.50
N ILE A 20 43.81 28.41 -23.00
CA ILE A 20 43.25 27.76 -24.19
C ILE A 20 43.97 28.21 -25.47
N LEU A 21 44.39 29.47 -25.55
CA LEU A 21 45.20 30.01 -26.66
C LEU A 21 46.58 29.35 -26.76
N LEU A 22 47.25 29.10 -25.63
CA LEU A 22 48.56 28.44 -25.58
C LEU A 22 48.52 26.95 -25.96
N ILE A 23 47.43 26.24 -25.65
CA ILE A 23 47.27 24.82 -26.03
C ILE A 23 47.02 24.68 -27.53
N PHE A 24 46.37 25.66 -28.17
CA PHE A 24 46.02 25.60 -29.59
C PHE A 24 47.22 25.86 -30.52
N GLU A 25 48.16 26.74 -30.16
CA GLU A 25 49.39 26.99 -30.95
C GLU A 25 50.33 25.77 -31.01
N ILE A 26 50.28 24.87 -30.04
CA ILE A 26 51.13 23.67 -29.98
C ILE A 26 50.57 22.54 -30.86
N LEU A 27 49.25 22.48 -31.06
CA LEU A 27 48.58 21.37 -31.77
C LEU A 27 48.37 21.62 -33.27
N LEU A 28 48.30 22.88 -33.75
CA LEU A 28 48.01 23.21 -35.15
C LEU A 28 48.71 24.51 -35.63
N PRO A 29 49.98 24.48 -36.07
CA PRO A 29 50.68 25.68 -36.52
C PRO A 29 50.15 26.21 -37.87
N GLY A 30 49.86 27.51 -37.93
CA GLY A 30 49.53 28.22 -39.19
C GLY A 30 48.06 28.58 -39.44
N GLN A 31 47.16 28.45 -38.47
CA GLN A 31 45.77 28.90 -38.60
C GLN A 31 45.45 30.11 -37.71
N ALA A 32 44.95 31.20 -38.30
CA ALA A 32 44.55 32.40 -37.57
C ALA A 32 43.13 32.26 -37.01
N MET A 33 42.96 32.50 -35.70
CA MET A 33 41.67 32.59 -35.01
C MET A 33 41.29 34.06 -34.84
N ALA A 34 40.06 34.44 -35.24
CA ALA A 34 39.51 35.77 -34.97
C ALA A 34 38.39 35.65 -33.93
N VAL A 35 38.51 36.37 -32.82
CA VAL A 35 37.47 36.50 -31.79
C VAL A 35 36.67 37.76 -32.09
N LYS A 36 35.36 37.63 -32.26
CA LYS A 36 34.44 38.77 -32.45
C LYS A 36 33.43 38.75 -31.31
N GLU A 37 33.32 39.85 -30.58
CA GLU A 37 32.34 40.03 -29.53
C GLU A 37 31.06 40.61 -30.16
N GLU A 38 29.96 39.83 -30.17
CA GLU A 38 28.66 40.28 -30.64
C GLU A 38 27.68 40.32 -29.46
N LYS A 39 27.19 41.52 -29.13
CA LYS A 39 26.09 41.72 -28.17
C LYS A 39 24.77 41.53 -28.92
N GLU A 40 24.15 40.37 -28.79
CA GLU A 40 22.75 40.17 -29.18
C GLU A 40 21.91 39.63 -28.02
N SER A 41 20.69 40.16 -27.97
CA SER A 41 19.63 39.89 -27.00
C SER A 41 19.34 38.39 -26.87
N ILE A 42 19.41 37.86 -25.66
CA ILE A 42 19.33 36.42 -25.37
C ILE A 42 17.85 36.02 -25.26
N ALA A 43 17.24 35.62 -26.37
CA ALA A 43 16.18 34.61 -26.32
C ALA A 43 16.87 33.24 -26.16
N PRO A 44 16.40 32.34 -25.27
CA PRO A 44 17.08 31.06 -25.04
C PRO A 44 16.94 30.19 -26.30
N VAL A 45 18.06 29.98 -27.00
CA VAL A 45 18.16 28.99 -28.06
C VAL A 45 18.24 27.61 -27.40
N TYR A 46 17.12 26.90 -27.35
CA TYR A 46 17.09 25.49 -27.00
C TYR A 46 17.83 24.71 -28.10
N LEU A 47 19.06 24.28 -27.82
CA LEU A 47 19.74 23.28 -28.64
C LEU A 47 19.11 21.92 -28.33
N LEU A 48 17.99 21.62 -29.00
CA LEU A 48 17.44 20.26 -29.05
C LEU A 48 18.44 19.41 -29.83
N LEU A 49 19.29 18.67 -29.12
CA LEU A 49 19.88 17.45 -29.66
C LEU A 49 18.74 16.45 -29.86
N LEU A 50 17.99 16.61 -30.95
CA LEU A 50 17.11 15.55 -31.45
C LEU A 50 18.04 14.40 -31.84
N SER A 51 18.04 13.33 -31.03
CA SER A 51 18.59 12.05 -31.48
C SER A 51 17.93 11.74 -32.82
N LYS A 52 18.73 11.64 -33.88
CA LYS A 52 18.23 11.27 -35.22
C LYS A 52 18.01 9.76 -35.38
N ASP A 53 18.20 9.00 -34.30
CA ASP A 53 18.10 7.56 -34.34
C ASP A 53 16.62 7.17 -34.28
N CYS A 54 16.06 6.70 -35.39
CA CYS A 54 14.67 6.23 -35.46
C CYS A 54 14.38 5.23 -34.32
N SER A 55 13.61 5.67 -33.32
CA SER A 55 13.33 4.95 -32.09
C SER A 55 11.85 4.96 -31.75
N LEU A 56 11.41 3.89 -31.08
CA LEU A 56 10.07 3.72 -30.57
C LEU A 56 10.13 3.30 -29.11
N ARG A 57 9.24 3.87 -28.30
CA ARG A 57 8.97 3.40 -26.94
C ARG A 57 7.48 3.15 -26.72
N VAL A 58 7.17 2.34 -25.73
CA VAL A 58 5.80 2.12 -25.24
C VAL A 58 5.73 2.42 -23.75
N SER A 59 4.66 3.08 -23.30
CA SER A 59 4.42 3.39 -21.88
C SER A 59 3.64 2.28 -21.19
N SER A 60 4.03 1.93 -19.97
CA SER A 60 3.20 1.17 -19.02
C SER A 60 1.95 1.95 -18.65
N GLU A 61 0.89 1.24 -18.25
CA GLU A 61 -0.42 1.81 -17.92
C GLU A 61 -1.04 1.04 -16.75
N SER A 62 -2.01 1.66 -16.07
CA SER A 62 -2.82 0.99 -15.06
C SER A 62 -4.29 1.33 -15.24
N VAL A 63 -5.18 0.38 -14.98
CA VAL A 63 -6.62 0.62 -15.00
C VAL A 63 -7.28 -0.08 -13.84
N ILE A 64 -8.34 0.54 -13.31
CA ILE A 64 -9.26 -0.11 -12.38
C ILE A 64 -10.22 -0.98 -13.19
N GLU A 65 -10.41 -2.23 -12.77
CA GLU A 65 -11.16 -3.28 -13.47
C GLU A 65 -12.66 -3.01 -13.55
N GLY A 66 -13.27 -2.75 -12.40
CA GLY A 66 -14.69 -2.51 -12.18
C GLY A 66 -15.54 -3.77 -12.20
N ASP A 67 -16.63 -3.74 -11.43
CA ASP A 67 -17.44 -4.91 -11.08
C ASP A 67 -18.13 -5.66 -12.26
N VAL A 68 -18.27 -4.98 -13.41
CA VAL A 68 -18.99 -5.48 -14.59
C VAL A 68 -18.45 -4.93 -15.90
N GLY A 69 -18.52 -5.78 -16.94
CA GLY A 69 -18.35 -5.36 -18.33
C GLY A 69 -16.89 -5.34 -18.76
N GLY A 70 -16.42 -4.24 -19.34
CA GLY A 70 -15.01 -4.14 -19.69
C GLY A 70 -14.50 -2.70 -19.71
N LYS A 71 -13.28 -2.52 -19.24
CA LYS A 71 -12.53 -1.26 -19.29
C LYS A 71 -11.48 -1.33 -20.38
N THR A 72 -10.97 -0.17 -20.78
CA THR A 72 -9.95 -0.09 -21.84
C THR A 72 -8.66 0.44 -21.26
N MET A 73 -7.61 -0.38 -21.31
CA MET A 73 -6.24 0.01 -21.04
C MET A 73 -5.57 0.46 -22.34
N MET A 74 -4.93 1.63 -22.33
CA MET A 74 -4.43 2.31 -23.54
C MET A 74 -2.91 2.46 -23.53
N PHE A 75 -2.21 1.49 -24.10
CA PHE A 75 -0.76 1.56 -24.25
C PHE A 75 -0.39 2.59 -25.32
N THR A 76 0.42 3.59 -24.96
CA THR A 76 0.83 4.64 -25.90
C THR A 76 2.21 4.34 -26.47
N LEU A 77 2.27 4.16 -27.78
CA LEU A 77 3.50 4.02 -28.56
C LEU A 77 3.93 5.41 -29.04
N SER A 78 5.15 5.81 -28.72
CA SER A 78 5.73 7.09 -29.12
C SER A 78 6.96 6.85 -29.99
N MET A 79 6.82 7.17 -31.28
CA MET A 79 7.92 7.15 -32.23
C MET A 79 8.55 8.52 -32.32
N ASN A 80 9.88 8.57 -32.28
CA ASN A 80 10.59 9.80 -32.58
C ASN A 80 10.62 10.05 -34.10
N HIS A 81 11.56 10.86 -34.58
CA HIS A 81 11.68 11.12 -36.02
C HIS A 81 12.30 9.95 -36.79
N CYS A 82 11.53 9.32 -37.68
CA CYS A 82 12.03 8.32 -38.64
C CYS A 82 11.94 8.84 -40.09
N ASP A 83 13.01 8.67 -40.88
CA ASP A 83 13.05 9.16 -42.27
C ASP A 83 12.21 8.33 -43.26
N LYS A 84 11.80 7.12 -42.84
CA LYS A 84 11.03 6.16 -43.65
C LYS A 84 9.81 5.70 -42.86
N ILE A 85 8.86 5.12 -43.59
CA ILE A 85 7.77 4.37 -42.98
C ILE A 85 8.39 3.20 -42.19
N SER A 86 7.94 3.04 -40.95
CA SER A 86 8.35 1.96 -40.05
C SER A 86 7.12 1.22 -39.55
N SER A 87 7.25 -0.06 -39.26
CA SER A 87 6.16 -0.88 -38.72
C SER A 87 6.62 -1.65 -37.50
N VAL A 88 5.73 -1.83 -36.53
CA VAL A 88 5.99 -2.64 -35.34
C VAL A 88 4.84 -3.63 -35.16
N SER A 89 5.17 -4.87 -34.84
CA SER A 89 4.16 -5.85 -34.42
C SER A 89 4.05 -5.83 -32.90
N TYR A 90 2.85 -6.06 -32.39
CA TYR A 90 2.59 -6.12 -30.96
C TYR A 90 1.72 -7.33 -30.63
N MET A 91 1.86 -7.83 -29.41
CA MET A 91 0.96 -8.81 -28.82
C MET A 91 0.92 -8.66 -27.31
N THR A 92 -0.24 -8.91 -26.72
CA THR A 92 -0.37 -9.08 -25.27
C THR A 92 0.21 -10.43 -24.83
N GLN A 93 0.73 -10.48 -23.61
CA GLN A 93 1.26 -11.67 -22.96
C GLN A 93 0.77 -11.70 -21.51
N ASP A 94 0.36 -12.88 -21.06
CA ASP A 94 -0.07 -13.13 -19.67
C ASP A 94 1.05 -12.78 -18.68
N GLY A 95 0.63 -12.20 -17.54
CA GLY A 95 1.45 -12.04 -16.35
C GLY A 95 0.81 -12.82 -15.21
N THR A 96 0.39 -12.11 -14.15
CA THR A 96 -0.53 -12.69 -13.16
C THR A 96 -1.97 -12.63 -13.65
N ALA A 97 -2.32 -11.60 -14.44
CA ALA A 97 -3.56 -11.55 -15.20
C ALA A 97 -3.43 -12.45 -16.45
N THR A 98 -4.43 -13.28 -16.70
CA THR A 98 -4.46 -14.30 -17.75
C THR A 98 -5.75 -14.26 -18.56
N VAL A 99 -5.65 -14.61 -19.84
CA VAL A 99 -6.85 -14.82 -20.68
C VAL A 99 -7.71 -15.99 -20.16
N ALA A 100 -7.09 -16.96 -19.48
CA ALA A 100 -7.76 -18.15 -18.97
C ALA A 100 -8.67 -17.86 -17.77
N ASP A 101 -8.27 -16.94 -16.89
CA ASP A 101 -9.10 -16.46 -15.77
C ASP A 101 -10.07 -15.34 -16.20
N ASN A 102 -9.98 -14.94 -17.49
CA ASN A 102 -10.84 -13.97 -18.14
C ASN A 102 -10.59 -12.52 -17.67
N ASP A 103 -9.38 -12.17 -17.25
CA ASP A 103 -9.02 -10.82 -16.75
C ASP A 103 -8.88 -9.80 -17.90
N TYR A 104 -8.48 -10.26 -19.09
CA TYR A 104 -8.36 -9.41 -20.27
C TYR A 104 -8.58 -10.16 -21.60
N MET A 105 -8.84 -9.41 -22.67
CA MET A 105 -8.89 -9.96 -24.03
C MET A 105 -7.53 -9.84 -24.72
N GLU A 106 -7.01 -10.97 -25.20
CA GLU A 106 -5.79 -10.98 -26.00
C GLU A 106 -5.91 -10.09 -27.25
N VAL A 107 -4.86 -9.31 -27.50
CA VAL A 107 -4.80 -8.36 -28.62
C VAL A 107 -3.43 -8.45 -29.27
N SER A 108 -3.41 -8.63 -30.59
CA SER A 108 -2.19 -8.62 -31.40
C SER A 108 -2.41 -7.94 -32.75
N GLY A 109 -1.32 -7.45 -33.35
CA GLY A 109 -1.40 -6.79 -34.65
C GLY A 109 -0.11 -6.11 -35.06
N THR A 110 -0.24 -5.24 -36.07
CA THR A 110 0.88 -4.44 -36.59
C THR A 110 0.44 -2.99 -36.74
N ILE A 111 1.26 -2.04 -36.30
CA ILE A 111 1.07 -0.60 -36.52
C ILE A 111 2.12 -0.12 -37.51
N SER A 112 1.68 0.61 -38.53
CA SER A 112 2.54 1.34 -39.45
C SER A 112 2.60 2.80 -39.05
N PHE A 113 3.81 3.33 -38.88
CA PHE A 113 4.07 4.73 -38.62
C PHE A 113 4.56 5.42 -39.91
N PRO A 114 4.02 6.60 -40.26
CA PRO A 114 4.53 7.39 -41.36
C PRO A 114 5.95 7.91 -41.04
N SER A 115 6.67 8.39 -42.05
CA SER A 115 7.92 9.13 -41.82
C SER A 115 7.65 10.38 -40.97
N GLY A 116 8.57 10.71 -40.07
CA GLY A 116 8.46 11.79 -39.09
C GLY A 116 8.07 11.30 -37.69
N PRO A 117 7.87 12.22 -36.72
CA PRO A 117 7.41 11.85 -35.39
C PRO A 117 5.95 11.42 -35.40
N ALA A 118 5.61 10.38 -34.64
CA ALA A 118 4.26 9.85 -34.59
C ALA A 118 3.91 9.22 -33.24
N ARG A 119 2.61 9.13 -32.94
CA ARG A 119 2.07 8.40 -31.79
C ARG A 119 0.96 7.48 -32.24
N ALA A 120 0.84 6.34 -31.59
CA ALA A 120 -0.26 5.40 -31.75
C ALA A 120 -0.63 4.82 -30.40
N THR A 121 -1.82 4.22 -30.32
CA THR A 121 -2.31 3.56 -29.11
C THR A 121 -2.74 2.15 -29.43
N VAL A 122 -2.43 1.21 -28.54
CA VAL A 122 -3.01 -0.14 -28.53
C VAL A 122 -4.02 -0.20 -27.39
N ALA A 123 -5.26 -0.50 -27.74
CA ALA A 123 -6.35 -0.67 -26.79
C ALA A 123 -6.45 -2.15 -26.39
N VAL A 124 -6.39 -2.43 -25.09
CA VAL A 124 -6.62 -3.75 -24.52
C VAL A 124 -7.87 -3.69 -23.66
N THR A 125 -8.82 -4.60 -23.88
CA THR A 125 -10.03 -4.69 -23.05
C THR A 125 -9.72 -5.49 -21.80
N ILE A 126 -9.82 -4.86 -20.65
CA ILE A 126 -9.82 -5.49 -19.32
C ILE A 126 -11.25 -5.87 -18.99
N LYS A 127 -11.48 -7.07 -18.48
CA LYS A 127 -12.81 -7.61 -18.20
C LYS A 127 -13.15 -7.31 -16.76
N GLY A 128 -14.25 -6.61 -16.55
CA GLY A 128 -14.74 -6.36 -15.21
C GLY A 128 -15.56 -7.54 -14.70
N ASP A 129 -15.24 -8.02 -13.50
CA ASP A 129 -16.08 -8.93 -12.74
C ASP A 129 -16.06 -8.56 -11.25
N ALA A 130 -16.60 -9.42 -10.37
CA ALA A 130 -16.81 -9.14 -8.94
C ALA A 130 -15.95 -10.04 -8.02
N LYS A 131 -14.91 -10.67 -8.57
CA LYS A 131 -14.03 -11.61 -7.90
C LYS A 131 -12.93 -10.82 -7.20
N VAL A 132 -12.83 -11.02 -5.88
CA VAL A 132 -11.77 -10.35 -5.11
C VAL A 132 -10.42 -10.97 -5.44
N GLU A 133 -9.57 -10.17 -6.09
CA GLU A 133 -8.25 -10.56 -6.57
C GLU A 133 -7.15 -9.67 -5.99
N SER A 134 -5.90 -10.12 -6.11
CA SER A 134 -4.74 -9.26 -5.86
C SER A 134 -4.54 -8.28 -7.02
N LEU A 135 -3.66 -7.28 -6.86
CA LEU A 135 -3.22 -6.51 -8.02
C LEU A 135 -2.58 -7.45 -9.05
N GLU A 136 -3.00 -7.31 -10.31
CA GLU A 136 -2.53 -8.17 -11.37
C GLU A 136 -1.83 -7.42 -12.50
N THR A 137 -1.09 -8.15 -13.33
CA THR A 137 -0.32 -7.57 -14.43
C THR A 137 -0.43 -8.39 -15.72
N LEU A 138 -0.43 -7.69 -16.85
CA LEU A 138 -0.23 -8.24 -18.20
C LEU A 138 0.89 -7.44 -18.90
N SER A 139 1.48 -7.98 -19.97
CA SER A 139 2.50 -7.29 -20.75
C SER A 139 2.07 -7.05 -22.20
N LEU A 140 2.38 -5.88 -22.76
CA LEU A 140 2.34 -5.64 -24.21
C LEU A 140 3.76 -5.73 -24.77
N ILE A 141 4.03 -6.75 -25.59
CA ILE A 141 5.34 -7.01 -26.19
C ILE A 141 5.40 -6.43 -27.60
N LEU A 142 6.50 -5.75 -27.93
CA LEU A 142 6.77 -5.17 -29.24
C LEU A 142 7.86 -5.95 -29.98
N VAL A 143 7.64 -6.17 -31.27
CA VAL A 143 8.61 -6.77 -32.19
C VAL A 143 8.82 -5.81 -33.37
N ALA A 144 10.03 -5.27 -33.48
CA ALA A 144 10.42 -4.34 -34.54
C ALA A 144 11.30 -5.01 -35.61
N PRO A 145 11.25 -4.52 -36.86
CA PRO A 145 12.21 -4.87 -37.90
C PRO A 145 13.56 -4.17 -37.69
N ASP A 146 14.60 -4.59 -38.43
CA ASP A 146 15.99 -4.13 -38.26
C ASP A 146 16.22 -2.61 -38.34
N ASN A 147 15.28 -1.85 -38.93
CA ASN A 147 15.41 -0.41 -39.16
C ASN A 147 14.68 0.47 -38.12
N LEU A 148 14.14 -0.12 -37.05
CA LEU A 148 13.48 0.59 -35.95
C LEU A 148 14.06 0.12 -34.60
N THR A 149 14.71 1.03 -33.87
CA THR A 149 15.23 0.72 -32.54
C THR A 149 14.12 0.80 -31.50
N LEU A 150 13.94 -0.25 -30.70
CA LEU A 150 13.06 -0.21 -29.54
C LEU A 150 13.83 0.31 -28.32
N GLU A 151 13.40 1.44 -27.74
CA GLU A 151 13.94 1.92 -26.45
C GLU A 151 13.57 0.95 -25.32
N ASN A 152 12.38 0.34 -25.42
CA ASN A 152 11.92 -0.79 -24.64
C ASN A 152 11.09 -1.73 -25.54
N ASN A 153 11.24 -3.03 -25.33
CA ASN A 153 10.55 -4.07 -26.11
C ASN A 153 9.20 -4.49 -25.51
N GLY A 154 8.74 -3.82 -24.45
CA GLY A 154 7.42 -4.04 -23.89
C GLY A 154 7.05 -3.05 -22.77
N ALA A 155 5.79 -3.10 -22.38
CA ALA A 155 5.20 -2.32 -21.30
C ALA A 155 4.33 -3.21 -20.42
N VAL A 156 4.28 -2.89 -19.13
CA VAL A 156 3.43 -3.58 -18.15
C VAL A 156 2.10 -2.84 -18.04
N GLY A 157 1.00 -3.58 -18.10
CA GLY A 157 -0.33 -3.13 -17.74
C GLY A 157 -0.71 -3.66 -16.37
N ALA A 158 -0.98 -2.79 -15.40
CA ALA A 158 -1.48 -3.19 -14.08
C ALA A 158 -3.01 -3.12 -14.04
N ILE A 159 -3.65 -4.20 -13.60
CA ILE A 159 -5.08 -4.26 -13.32
C ILE A 159 -5.23 -4.08 -11.81
N ILE A 160 -5.87 -2.98 -11.42
CA ILE A 160 -6.13 -2.65 -10.03
C ILE A 160 -7.51 -3.18 -9.69
N ASN A 161 -7.54 -4.24 -8.88
CA ASN A 161 -8.77 -4.78 -8.32
C ASN A 161 -9.49 -3.70 -7.49
N ASP A 162 -10.75 -3.42 -7.83
CA ASP A 162 -11.69 -2.63 -7.03
C ASP A 162 -12.82 -3.46 -6.40
N ASP A 163 -12.79 -4.77 -6.59
CA ASP A 163 -13.71 -5.69 -5.94
C ASP A 163 -13.41 -5.80 -4.46
N ILE A 164 -14.43 -5.43 -3.72
CA ILE A 164 -14.50 -5.58 -2.28
C ILE A 164 -15.27 -6.86 -1.96
N THR A 165 -14.80 -7.62 -0.97
CA THR A 165 -15.63 -8.67 -0.38
C THR A 165 -16.98 -8.05 0.05
N PRO A 166 -18.14 -8.63 -0.32
CA PRO A 166 -19.45 -8.08 0.03
C PRO A 166 -19.57 -7.89 1.54
N SER A 167 -19.51 -6.64 1.98
CA SER A 167 -19.39 -6.19 3.37
C SER A 167 -18.32 -6.93 4.17
N VAL A 168 -17.32 -6.19 4.67
CA VAL A 168 -16.84 -6.54 6.01
C VAL A 168 -18.09 -6.56 6.86
N SER A 169 -18.54 -7.75 7.24
CA SER A 169 -19.58 -7.89 8.25
C SER A 169 -18.95 -7.26 9.49
N VAL A 170 -19.34 -6.02 9.75
CA VAL A 170 -18.83 -5.25 10.89
C VAL A 170 -19.55 -5.71 12.13
N ASN A 171 -18.81 -5.79 13.22
CA ASN A 171 -19.44 -5.92 14.52
C ASN A 171 -20.32 -4.72 14.81
N ASP A 172 -21.24 -4.93 15.74
CA ASP A 172 -22.00 -3.84 16.34
C ASP A 172 -21.10 -2.91 17.17
N THR A 173 -21.61 -1.76 17.57
CA THR A 173 -20.94 -0.87 18.53
C THR A 173 -21.11 -1.38 19.97
N GLY A 174 -22.12 -2.22 20.19
CA GLY A 174 -22.56 -2.75 21.47
C GLY A 174 -23.27 -1.71 22.36
N VAL A 175 -23.76 -0.60 21.80
CA VAL A 175 -24.58 0.37 22.54
C VAL A 175 -26.06 -0.04 22.50
N ILE A 176 -26.46 -0.88 23.46
CA ILE A 176 -27.84 -1.39 23.60
C ILE A 176 -28.83 -0.37 24.20
N TRP A 177 -28.44 0.89 24.39
CA TRP A 177 -29.26 1.91 25.04
C TRP A 177 -29.32 3.21 24.24
N GLY A 178 -30.45 3.90 24.30
CA GLY A 178 -30.65 5.17 23.60
C GLY A 178 -30.43 6.40 24.49
N GLY A 179 -30.47 7.59 23.91
CA GLY A 179 -30.74 8.85 24.60
C GLY A 179 -32.25 9.07 24.82
N ASN A 180 -32.59 9.69 25.95
CA ASN A 180 -33.95 10.14 26.28
C ASN A 180 -34.01 11.66 26.21
N PHE A 181 -34.81 12.22 25.29
CA PHE A 181 -35.01 13.66 25.20
C PHE A 181 -36.05 14.13 26.23
N PRO A 182 -35.82 15.24 26.97
CA PRO A 182 -34.69 16.17 26.87
C PRO A 182 -33.47 15.82 27.74
N LYS A 183 -33.53 14.79 28.58
CA LYS A 183 -32.42 14.42 29.48
C LYS A 183 -32.38 12.91 29.75
N GLY A 184 -31.17 12.39 29.89
CA GLY A 184 -30.87 11.04 30.38
C GLY A 184 -30.77 10.00 29.28
N ASN A 185 -30.57 8.75 29.70
CA ASN A 185 -30.48 7.58 28.81
C ASN A 185 -31.81 6.80 28.82
N ASN A 186 -32.05 6.07 27.75
CA ASN A 186 -33.18 5.18 27.50
C ASN A 186 -32.67 3.73 27.48
N SER A 187 -32.59 3.12 28.66
CA SER A 187 -32.05 1.76 28.81
C SER A 187 -32.95 0.66 28.24
N THR A 188 -34.19 0.97 27.87
CA THR A 188 -35.14 0.00 27.30
C THR A 188 -35.20 0.08 25.78
N CYS A 189 -34.43 0.98 25.16
CA CYS A 189 -34.48 1.31 23.73
C CYS A 189 -35.91 1.32 23.16
N SER A 190 -36.82 2.04 23.83
CA SER A 190 -38.23 2.08 23.46
C SER A 190 -38.74 3.51 23.30
N GLY A 191 -39.71 3.74 22.41
CA GLY A 191 -40.39 5.04 22.26
C GLY A 191 -40.24 5.66 20.87
N VAL A 192 -40.89 6.80 20.65
CA VAL A 192 -41.11 7.39 19.30
C VAL A 192 -39.88 8.02 18.63
N ASN A 193 -38.73 8.07 19.29
CA ASN A 193 -37.51 8.71 18.77
C ASN A 193 -36.29 7.76 18.80
N ILE A 194 -36.51 6.45 18.91
CA ILE A 194 -35.41 5.47 18.94
C ILE A 194 -34.90 5.15 17.54
N ASP A 195 -35.74 5.26 16.50
CA ASP A 195 -35.43 4.84 15.11
C ASP A 195 -34.21 5.51 14.47
N ALA A 196 -33.60 6.52 15.10
CA ALA A 196 -32.37 7.16 14.64
C ALA A 196 -31.19 6.94 15.60
N GLN A 197 -31.33 6.02 16.57
CA GLN A 197 -30.37 5.76 17.62
C GLN A 197 -29.86 4.33 17.52
N ASP A 198 -28.60 4.15 17.92
CA ASP A 198 -27.84 2.91 17.75
C ASP A 198 -28.61 1.68 18.25
N CYS A 199 -29.13 1.73 19.49
CA CYS A 199 -29.83 0.61 20.12
C CYS A 199 -31.06 0.03 19.37
N SER A 200 -31.54 0.70 18.31
CA SER A 200 -32.67 0.25 17.49
C SER A 200 -32.25 -0.37 16.16
N HIS A 201 -30.94 -0.42 15.88
CA HIS A 201 -30.34 -0.90 14.64
C HIS A 201 -29.15 -1.79 14.94
N GLY A 202 -28.87 -2.72 14.04
CA GLY A 202 -27.65 -3.53 14.12
C GLY A 202 -27.90 -4.97 14.55
N ARG A 203 -26.80 -5.64 14.88
CA ARG A 203 -26.77 -7.03 15.32
C ARG A 203 -27.26 -7.17 16.75
N ASP A 204 -27.14 -6.15 17.58
CA ASP A 204 -27.65 -6.14 18.95
C ASP A 204 -29.18 -6.31 19.01
N VAL A 205 -29.90 -5.88 17.97
CA VAL A 205 -31.35 -6.10 17.80
C VAL A 205 -31.68 -7.45 17.18
N THR A 206 -30.87 -7.93 16.24
CA THR A 206 -31.22 -9.06 15.35
C THR A 206 -30.57 -10.40 15.73
N PHE A 207 -29.44 -10.37 16.46
CA PHE A 207 -28.59 -11.53 16.76
C PHE A 207 -27.96 -11.49 18.16
N ASN A 208 -28.51 -10.72 19.10
CA ASN A 208 -27.98 -10.66 20.46
C ASN A 208 -28.51 -11.79 21.34
N ASP A 209 -27.75 -12.88 21.44
CA ASP A 209 -28.03 -13.96 22.40
C ASP A 209 -27.11 -13.93 23.64
N ASP A 210 -26.11 -13.04 23.66
CA ASP A 210 -25.07 -12.90 24.70
C ASP A 210 -24.32 -14.21 25.03
N THR A 211 -24.45 -15.27 24.21
CA THR A 211 -23.89 -16.60 24.51
C THR A 211 -22.45 -16.74 24.05
N ASP A 212 -22.11 -16.07 22.96
CA ASP A 212 -20.79 -16.14 22.31
C ASP A 212 -20.17 -14.75 22.10
N GLY A 213 -20.73 -13.71 22.70
CA GLY A 213 -20.29 -12.32 22.58
C GLY A 213 -21.44 -11.42 22.97
N ARG A 214 -21.16 -10.29 23.62
CA ARG A 214 -22.22 -9.43 24.13
C ARG A 214 -22.71 -8.45 23.09
N ALA A 215 -23.96 -7.99 23.22
CA ALA A 215 -24.47 -6.80 22.52
C ALA A 215 -24.20 -6.79 21.01
N GLY A 216 -24.50 -7.91 20.33
CA GLY A 216 -24.29 -8.00 18.88
C GLY A 216 -22.84 -8.21 18.46
N PHE A 217 -21.96 -8.68 19.35
CA PHE A 217 -20.70 -9.36 19.00
C PHE A 217 -20.92 -10.88 18.96
N SER A 218 -20.06 -11.62 18.25
CA SER A 218 -20.09 -13.09 18.23
C SER A 218 -18.70 -13.66 17.99
N PHE A 219 -18.23 -14.48 18.93
CA PHE A 219 -16.85 -14.91 19.07
C PHE A 219 -16.76 -16.41 19.38
N THR A 220 -15.77 -17.07 18.77
CA THR A 220 -15.37 -18.44 19.09
C THR A 220 -13.99 -18.45 19.72
N LYS A 221 -13.85 -19.05 20.90
CA LYS A 221 -12.54 -19.30 21.53
C LYS A 221 -11.77 -20.34 20.73
N ILE A 222 -10.48 -20.10 20.49
CA ILE A 222 -9.60 -20.97 19.69
C ILE A 222 -8.44 -21.46 20.55
N SER A 223 -8.15 -22.76 20.49
CA SER A 223 -7.04 -23.39 21.20
C SER A 223 -5.68 -22.99 20.63
N ALA A 224 -4.60 -23.31 21.35
CA ALA A 224 -3.24 -23.10 20.85
C ALA A 224 -2.92 -23.89 19.57
N GLY A 225 -3.66 -24.97 19.29
CA GLY A 225 -3.54 -25.77 18.07
C GLY A 225 -4.41 -25.29 16.90
N GLY A 226 -5.27 -24.28 17.11
CA GLY A 226 -6.16 -23.76 16.08
C GLY A 226 -7.59 -24.32 16.09
N ASP A 227 -7.89 -25.29 16.96
CA ASP A 227 -9.23 -25.86 17.06
C ASP A 227 -10.22 -24.95 17.81
N PRO A 228 -11.49 -24.88 17.39
CA PRO A 228 -12.54 -24.18 18.13
C PRO A 228 -12.81 -24.84 19.47
N LEU A 229 -13.08 -24.01 20.48
CA LEU A 229 -13.32 -24.41 21.86
C LEU A 229 -14.76 -24.04 22.28
N PRO A 230 -15.35 -24.78 23.23
CA PRO A 230 -16.64 -24.40 23.80
C PRO A 230 -16.54 -23.05 24.52
N ALA A 231 -17.64 -22.30 24.58
CA ALA A 231 -17.71 -21.00 25.28
C ALA A 231 -17.24 -21.09 26.76
N SER A 232 -17.49 -22.23 27.41
CA SER A 232 -17.08 -22.53 28.79
C SER A 232 -15.59 -22.87 28.95
N ALA A 233 -14.78 -22.86 27.89
CA ALA A 233 -13.37 -23.18 27.97
C ALA A 233 -12.65 -22.19 28.93
N PRO A 234 -11.85 -22.69 29.89
CA PRO A 234 -11.21 -21.86 30.90
C PRO A 234 -10.00 -21.08 30.36
N SER A 235 -9.47 -21.48 29.21
CA SER A 235 -8.31 -20.86 28.57
C SER A 235 -8.37 -21.08 27.05
N TRP A 236 -7.90 -20.09 26.30
CA TRP A 236 -7.80 -20.10 24.84
C TRP A 236 -6.61 -19.22 24.43
N ALA A 237 -6.12 -19.41 23.21
CA ALA A 237 -4.95 -18.69 22.68
C ALA A 237 -5.33 -17.63 21.64
N CYS A 238 -6.46 -17.83 20.94
CA CYS A 238 -6.99 -16.87 19.98
C CYS A 238 -8.51 -16.79 20.07
N VAL A 239 -9.07 -15.75 19.46
CA VAL A 239 -10.52 -15.56 19.34
C VAL A 239 -10.85 -15.38 17.87
N LYS A 240 -11.72 -16.23 17.32
CA LYS A 240 -12.33 -16.00 16.02
C LYS A 240 -13.55 -15.10 16.22
N ASP A 241 -13.61 -14.03 15.45
CA ASP A 241 -14.81 -13.23 15.26
C ASP A 241 -15.66 -13.89 14.17
N ASN A 242 -16.85 -14.35 14.56
CA ASN A 242 -17.77 -15.06 13.69
C ASN A 242 -18.49 -14.12 12.71
N VAL A 243 -18.46 -12.81 12.98
CA VAL A 243 -19.06 -11.77 12.13
C VAL A 243 -18.08 -11.42 11.03
N THR A 244 -16.88 -10.97 11.37
CA THR A 244 -15.86 -10.54 10.39
C THR A 244 -15.12 -11.71 9.74
N GLY A 245 -15.13 -12.89 10.39
CA GLY A 245 -14.30 -14.04 9.99
C GLY A 245 -12.84 -13.91 10.41
N LEU A 246 -12.43 -12.82 11.07
CA LEU A 246 -11.06 -12.60 11.50
C LEU A 246 -10.72 -13.43 12.74
N ILE A 247 -9.46 -13.85 12.87
CA ILE A 247 -8.94 -14.49 14.07
C ILE A 247 -7.92 -13.57 14.71
N TRP A 248 -8.12 -13.30 15.99
CA TRP A 248 -7.38 -12.35 16.79
C TRP A 248 -6.51 -13.04 17.81
N GLU A 249 -5.29 -12.53 17.95
CA GLU A 249 -4.36 -12.91 19.00
C GLU A 249 -4.95 -12.58 20.37
N VAL A 250 -4.81 -13.47 21.36
CA VAL A 250 -5.11 -13.17 22.77
C VAL A 250 -3.82 -12.96 23.56
N LYS A 251 -3.73 -11.80 24.21
CA LYS A 251 -2.59 -11.44 25.06
C LYS A 251 -2.55 -12.22 26.36
N THR A 252 -1.35 -12.40 26.89
CA THR A 252 -1.09 -13.05 28.17
C THR A 252 -0.38 -12.11 29.14
N ASP A 253 -0.20 -12.52 30.39
CA ASP A 253 0.48 -11.75 31.45
C ASP A 253 1.44 -12.68 32.20
N ASN A 254 2.45 -13.18 31.49
CA ASN A 254 3.33 -14.26 31.96
C ASN A 254 4.78 -14.17 31.44
N GLY A 255 5.13 -13.06 30.78
CA GLY A 255 6.44 -12.81 30.18
C GLY A 255 6.74 -13.62 28.93
N ASN A 256 5.75 -14.25 28.29
CA ASN A 256 5.94 -14.95 27.02
C ASN A 256 5.93 -13.98 25.81
N LEU A 257 5.98 -14.51 24.59
CA LEU A 257 5.98 -13.72 23.35
C LEU A 257 4.72 -12.82 23.18
N HIS A 258 3.60 -13.16 23.80
CA HIS A 258 2.30 -12.51 23.67
C HIS A 258 1.97 -11.68 24.92
N ASP A 259 2.97 -11.26 25.69
CA ASP A 259 2.76 -10.54 26.92
C ASP A 259 2.12 -9.16 26.67
N LYS A 260 1.14 -8.79 27.51
CA LYS A 260 0.43 -7.51 27.41
C LYS A 260 1.30 -6.29 27.74
N ASP A 261 2.41 -6.49 28.45
CA ASP A 261 3.34 -5.44 28.86
C ASP A 261 4.41 -5.16 27.80
N ASP A 262 4.46 -5.98 26.73
CA ASP A 262 5.34 -5.73 25.61
C ASP A 262 4.96 -4.46 24.84
N ARG A 263 5.96 -3.73 24.35
CA ARG A 263 5.84 -2.46 23.62
C ARG A 263 6.76 -2.46 22.41
N TYR A 264 6.22 -2.02 21.28
CA TYR A 264 6.86 -2.12 19.98
C TYR A 264 6.93 -0.76 19.28
N SER A 265 8.07 -0.48 18.65
CA SER A 265 8.16 0.58 17.64
C SER A 265 7.48 0.15 16.34
N TRP A 266 6.94 1.11 15.60
CA TRP A 266 6.31 0.82 14.32
C TRP A 266 7.38 0.67 13.23
N TYR A 267 7.39 -0.48 12.56
CA TYR A 267 8.31 -0.80 11.46
C TYR A 267 7.67 -1.74 10.44
N ASN A 268 7.81 -1.44 9.14
CA ASN A 268 7.34 -2.26 8.02
C ASN A 268 8.18 -1.98 6.76
N THR A 269 8.88 -3.01 6.26
CA THR A 269 9.74 -2.87 5.08
C THR A 269 8.98 -2.89 3.76
N ASP A 270 7.74 -3.36 3.72
CA ASP A 270 6.94 -3.47 2.50
C ASP A 270 6.48 -2.09 1.98
N PRO A 271 6.99 -1.62 0.82
CA PRO A 271 6.61 -0.34 0.24
C PRO A 271 5.13 -0.25 -0.14
N GLY A 272 4.45 -1.37 -0.37
CA GLY A 272 3.03 -1.42 -0.71
C GLY A 272 2.11 -1.06 0.46
N SER A 273 2.59 -1.22 1.70
CA SER A 273 1.78 -1.05 2.91
C SER A 273 2.38 -0.07 3.93
N ASN A 274 3.64 0.38 3.76
CA ASN A 274 4.32 1.19 4.76
C ASN A 274 4.09 2.70 4.69
N GLY A 275 3.34 3.20 3.71
CA GLY A 275 3.08 4.64 3.54
C GLY A 275 4.31 5.46 3.15
N GLY A 276 5.30 4.84 2.49
CA GLY A 276 6.44 5.52 1.86
C GLY A 276 7.73 5.58 2.70
N VAL A 277 7.71 5.17 3.97
CA VAL A 277 8.91 5.01 4.80
C VAL A 277 8.77 3.77 5.68
N SER A 278 9.87 3.11 6.04
CA SER A 278 9.79 1.85 6.79
C SER A 278 9.55 2.03 8.29
N GLY A 279 9.75 3.23 8.86
CA GLY A 279 9.61 3.47 10.30
C GLY A 279 10.89 3.18 11.11
N ILE A 280 10.74 2.84 12.39
CA ILE A 280 11.84 2.74 13.34
C ILE A 280 12.18 1.27 13.63
N ILE A 281 13.31 0.82 13.06
CA ILE A 281 13.78 -0.57 13.19
C ILE A 281 14.09 -0.96 14.65
N ASN A 282 14.63 -0.02 15.44
CA ASN A 282 14.95 -0.24 16.85
C ASN A 282 14.92 1.09 17.61
N ASN A 283 14.42 1.09 18.84
CA ASN A 283 14.28 2.27 19.69
C ASN A 283 14.66 1.97 21.14
N ASP A 284 15.29 2.92 21.82
CA ASP A 284 15.61 2.85 23.25
C ASP A 284 14.31 2.98 24.06
N GLY A 285 13.84 1.88 24.66
CA GLY A 285 12.57 1.81 25.41
C GLY A 285 11.66 0.65 25.00
N ASN A 286 11.96 0.05 23.86
CA ASN A 286 11.40 -1.23 23.42
C ASN A 286 11.55 -2.30 24.50
N THR A 287 10.43 -2.83 24.97
CA THR A 287 10.39 -3.92 25.95
C THR A 287 9.60 -5.06 25.32
N CYS A 288 10.29 -6.14 24.98
CA CYS A 288 9.66 -7.38 24.52
C CYS A 288 10.55 -8.56 24.87
N LEU A 289 9.94 -9.74 24.97
CA LEU A 289 10.69 -10.97 25.23
C LEU A 289 11.78 -11.21 24.17
N GLY A 290 12.97 -11.60 24.61
CA GLY A 290 14.02 -12.16 23.74
C GLY A 290 14.84 -11.14 22.95
N TYR A 291 14.71 -9.84 23.23
CA TYR A 291 15.49 -8.79 22.55
C TYR A 291 17.01 -9.03 22.64
N ASN A 292 17.68 -8.97 21.50
CA ASN A 292 19.13 -8.98 21.36
C ASN A 292 19.57 -7.90 20.36
N SER A 293 20.40 -6.97 20.81
CA SER A 293 20.87 -5.84 19.98
C SER A 293 21.72 -6.26 18.79
N GLY A 294 22.30 -7.47 18.80
CA GLY A 294 23.06 -8.03 17.68
C GLY A 294 22.23 -8.78 16.64
N ASP A 295 20.92 -8.93 16.83
CA ASP A 295 20.05 -9.72 15.98
C ASP A 295 18.73 -8.99 15.70
N SER A 296 18.61 -8.43 14.49
CA SER A 296 17.44 -7.65 14.08
C SER A 296 16.13 -8.43 14.08
N SER A 297 16.17 -9.77 14.00
CA SER A 297 14.97 -10.60 14.07
C SER A 297 14.32 -10.60 15.46
N THR A 298 15.07 -10.16 16.49
CA THR A 298 14.61 -10.10 17.88
C THR A 298 14.21 -8.71 18.33
N PHE A 299 14.31 -7.70 17.45
CA PHE A 299 13.98 -6.33 17.81
C PHE A 299 12.49 -6.19 18.16
N CYS A 300 12.16 -5.31 19.11
CA CYS A 300 10.78 -5.04 19.49
C CYS A 300 10.17 -4.00 18.54
N ASN A 301 9.99 -4.41 17.29
CA ASN A 301 9.23 -3.66 16.30
C ASN A 301 8.10 -4.54 15.73
N THR A 302 7.13 -3.91 15.09
CA THR A 302 5.92 -4.61 14.57
C THR A 302 6.23 -5.73 13.59
N GLU A 303 7.22 -5.57 12.71
CA GLU A 303 7.59 -6.57 11.70
C GLU A 303 8.28 -7.79 12.31
N ALA A 304 9.32 -7.57 13.12
CA ALA A 304 10.04 -8.65 13.81
C ALA A 304 9.15 -9.38 14.82
N TYR A 305 8.24 -8.66 15.48
CA TYR A 305 7.23 -9.28 16.32
C TYR A 305 6.30 -10.21 15.55
N THR A 306 5.73 -9.72 14.45
CA THR A 306 4.85 -10.51 13.57
C THR A 306 5.56 -11.75 13.05
N ALA A 307 6.82 -11.63 12.62
CA ALA A 307 7.63 -12.76 12.17
C ALA A 307 7.80 -13.83 13.27
N ARG A 308 8.09 -13.43 14.51
CA ARG A 308 8.24 -14.37 15.64
C ARG A 308 6.93 -15.06 16.01
N VAL A 309 5.78 -14.38 15.92
CA VAL A 309 4.47 -15.01 16.14
C VAL A 309 4.17 -16.05 15.06
N ASN A 310 4.53 -15.75 13.80
CA ASN A 310 4.36 -16.69 12.70
C ASN A 310 5.27 -17.91 12.82
N ASP A 311 6.53 -17.73 13.23
CA ASP A 311 7.47 -18.83 13.49
C ASP A 311 7.03 -19.71 14.67
N ALA A 312 6.42 -19.10 15.70
CA ALA A 312 5.86 -19.82 16.84
C ALA A 312 4.58 -20.61 16.52
N GLY A 313 3.92 -20.35 15.38
CA GLY A 313 2.72 -21.06 14.97
C GLY A 313 1.51 -20.81 15.86
N LEU A 314 1.32 -19.57 16.36
CA LEU A 314 0.21 -19.23 17.26
C LEU A 314 -1.14 -19.70 16.69
N CYS A 315 -1.87 -20.51 17.45
CA CYS A 315 -3.15 -21.11 17.05
C CYS A 315 -3.05 -21.94 15.76
N GLY A 316 -1.94 -22.66 15.60
CA GLY A 316 -1.68 -23.54 14.46
C GLY A 316 -1.43 -22.80 13.14
N ALA A 317 -1.06 -21.52 13.18
CA ALA A 317 -1.03 -20.65 12.02
C ALA A 317 0.22 -19.76 11.94
N SER A 318 0.57 -19.37 10.71
CA SER A 318 1.81 -18.63 10.39
C SER A 318 1.60 -17.49 9.38
N ASP A 319 0.37 -17.00 9.26
CA ASP A 319 -0.11 -15.94 8.37
C ASP A 319 -0.66 -14.73 9.16
N TRP A 320 -0.17 -14.53 10.39
CA TRP A 320 -0.48 -13.38 11.22
C TRP A 320 0.09 -12.11 10.62
N ARG A 321 -0.67 -11.01 10.78
CA ARG A 321 -0.29 -9.66 10.34
C ARG A 321 -0.76 -8.60 11.32
N MET A 322 -0.22 -7.39 11.14
CA MET A 322 -0.77 -6.20 11.77
C MET A 322 -2.20 -5.95 11.25
N PRO A 323 -3.15 -5.58 12.14
CA PRO A 323 -4.50 -5.21 11.73
C PRO A 323 -4.55 -3.81 11.12
N THR A 324 -5.45 -3.59 10.17
CA THR A 324 -5.82 -2.24 9.74
C THR A 324 -6.56 -1.50 10.87
N ILE A 325 -6.67 -0.17 10.76
CA ILE A 325 -7.34 0.61 11.80
C ILE A 325 -8.84 0.26 11.88
N GLY A 326 -9.49 0.02 10.74
CA GLY A 326 -10.89 -0.40 10.69
C GLY A 326 -11.13 -1.78 11.30
N GLU A 327 -10.19 -2.73 11.13
CA GLU A 327 -10.28 -4.03 11.80
C GLU A 327 -10.16 -3.91 13.32
N LEU A 328 -9.25 -3.06 13.82
CA LEU A 328 -9.15 -2.79 15.26
C LEU A 328 -10.41 -2.12 15.81
N GLU A 329 -10.96 -1.15 15.08
CA GLU A 329 -12.22 -0.49 15.45
C GLU A 329 -13.38 -1.48 15.52
N GLY A 330 -13.36 -2.53 14.71
CA GLY A 330 -14.32 -3.64 14.77
C GLY A 330 -14.29 -4.45 16.08
N LEU A 331 -13.31 -4.26 16.97
CA LEU A 331 -13.28 -4.86 18.31
C LEU A 331 -13.87 -3.94 19.39
N LEU A 332 -14.26 -2.70 19.05
CA LEU A 332 -14.68 -1.71 20.03
C LEU A 332 -16.07 -2.00 20.59
N TYR A 333 -16.11 -2.38 21.85
CA TYR A 333 -17.36 -2.52 22.60
C TYR A 333 -17.61 -1.26 23.46
N TYR A 334 -18.46 -0.34 22.96
CA TYR A 334 -18.76 0.93 23.62
C TYR A 334 -19.73 0.79 24.81
N GLY A 335 -20.45 -0.33 24.91
CA GLY A 335 -21.29 -0.65 26.07
C GLY A 335 -20.49 -0.93 27.35
N GLU A 336 -19.20 -1.24 27.24
CA GLU A 336 -18.33 -1.47 28.39
C GLU A 336 -17.93 -0.15 29.07
N THR A 337 -17.88 -0.11 30.41
CA THR A 337 -17.50 1.11 31.14
C THR A 337 -15.98 1.24 31.30
N GLY A 338 -15.27 0.11 31.28
CA GLY A 338 -13.82 0.04 31.31
C GLY A 338 -13.17 0.09 29.92
N THR A 339 -12.29 -0.87 29.66
CA THR A 339 -11.64 -1.11 28.37
C THR A 339 -12.70 -1.45 27.31
N LYS A 340 -12.73 -0.74 26.19
CA LYS A 340 -13.72 -0.83 25.11
C LYS A 340 -13.52 -2.05 24.23
N ILE A 341 -13.54 -3.24 24.83
CA ILE A 341 -13.42 -4.54 24.16
C ILE A 341 -14.02 -5.59 25.08
N ASP A 342 -14.59 -6.66 24.52
CA ASP A 342 -15.18 -7.74 25.30
C ASP A 342 -14.09 -8.50 26.09
N THR A 343 -13.93 -8.18 27.37
CA THR A 343 -12.88 -8.76 28.22
C THR A 343 -13.13 -10.21 28.61
N ASP A 344 -14.34 -10.75 28.39
CA ASP A 344 -14.60 -12.19 28.57
C ASP A 344 -13.88 -13.03 27.49
N PHE A 345 -13.61 -12.43 26.32
CA PHE A 345 -12.86 -13.02 25.21
C PHE A 345 -11.43 -12.47 25.11
N PHE A 346 -11.21 -11.23 25.58
CA PHE A 346 -9.91 -10.54 25.54
C PHE A 346 -9.46 -10.09 26.94
N PRO A 347 -9.15 -11.02 27.88
CA PRO A 347 -8.96 -10.71 29.31
C PRO A 347 -7.78 -9.79 29.62
N ASN A 348 -6.71 -9.85 28.83
CA ASN A 348 -5.50 -9.03 29.01
C ASN A 348 -5.46 -7.86 28.01
N ALA A 349 -6.61 -7.32 27.62
CA ALA A 349 -6.64 -6.14 26.77
C ALA A 349 -6.05 -4.92 27.48
N THR A 350 -5.15 -4.23 26.77
CA THR A 350 -4.55 -2.99 27.25
C THR A 350 -5.58 -1.86 27.31
N ARG A 351 -5.36 -0.90 28.23
CA ARG A 351 -6.06 0.38 28.27
C ARG A 351 -5.32 1.48 27.50
N ASP A 352 -4.19 1.15 26.89
CA ASP A 352 -3.35 2.05 26.13
C ASP A 352 -3.74 2.09 24.64
N SER A 353 -3.05 2.91 23.87
CA SER A 353 -3.10 2.92 22.41
C SER A 353 -2.41 1.67 21.83
N VAL A 354 -3.03 0.99 20.88
CA VAL A 354 -2.50 -0.19 20.17
C VAL A 354 -2.19 0.19 18.73
N TRP A 355 -1.01 -0.18 18.24
CA TRP A 355 -0.63 0.10 16.86
C TRP A 355 -1.53 -0.61 15.84
N SER A 356 -1.87 0.12 14.77
CA SER A 356 -2.36 -0.46 13.51
C SER A 356 -1.23 -0.60 12.50
N GLY A 357 -1.39 -1.52 11.54
CA GLY A 357 -0.60 -1.58 10.31
C GLY A 357 -0.91 -0.44 9.32
N SER A 358 -1.98 0.33 9.52
CA SER A 358 -2.36 1.44 8.66
C SER A 358 -1.42 2.63 8.83
N ALA A 359 -0.73 3.01 7.75
CA ALA A 359 0.05 4.24 7.69
C ALA A 359 -0.84 5.49 7.70
N TYR A 360 -0.34 6.61 8.22
CA TYR A 360 -1.05 7.89 8.20
C TYR A 360 -0.68 8.69 6.95
N ALA A 361 -1.68 9.05 6.14
CA ALA A 361 -1.46 9.60 4.81
C ALA A 361 -0.80 11.00 4.82
N ASP A 362 -1.13 11.84 5.79
CA ASP A 362 -0.65 13.23 5.82
C ASP A 362 0.78 13.36 6.37
N PHE A 363 1.28 12.33 7.06
CA PHE A 363 2.62 12.36 7.65
C PHE A 363 3.27 10.98 7.58
N SER A 364 4.24 10.82 6.69
CA SER A 364 4.88 9.54 6.38
C SER A 364 5.55 8.87 7.58
N MET A 365 6.06 9.65 8.54
CA MET A 365 6.63 9.13 9.79
C MET A 365 5.58 8.81 10.87
N ALA A 366 4.29 8.83 10.55
CA ALA A 366 3.22 8.46 11.47
C ALA A 366 2.41 7.24 10.99
N SER A 367 1.77 6.60 11.97
CA SER A 367 0.86 5.49 11.78
C SER A 367 -0.35 5.63 12.67
N TRP A 368 -1.45 4.97 12.31
CA TRP A 368 -2.67 4.96 13.11
C TRP A 368 -2.52 4.06 14.34
N TYR A 369 -3.20 4.42 15.42
CA TYR A 369 -3.41 3.59 16.59
C TYR A 369 -4.88 3.62 17.02
N LEU A 370 -5.29 2.62 17.80
CA LEU A 370 -6.58 2.61 18.51
C LEU A 370 -6.38 2.62 20.03
N ASN A 371 -7.02 3.55 20.73
CA ASN A 371 -7.01 3.57 22.20
C ASN A 371 -8.23 2.86 22.78
N PHE A 372 -8.01 1.73 23.45
CA PHE A 372 -9.09 0.94 24.05
C PHE A 372 -9.64 1.51 25.36
N ALA A 373 -9.03 2.51 26.00
CA ALA A 373 -9.66 3.17 27.14
C ALA A 373 -10.74 4.17 26.71
N SER A 374 -10.50 4.93 25.65
CA SER A 374 -11.44 5.92 25.12
C SER A 374 -12.31 5.40 23.99
N GLY A 375 -11.90 4.32 23.30
CA GLY A 375 -12.56 3.84 22.08
C GLY A 375 -12.36 4.79 20.89
N THR A 376 -11.20 5.45 20.82
CA THR A 376 -10.88 6.43 19.77
C THR A 376 -9.63 6.05 19.01
N SER A 377 -9.67 6.15 17.69
CA SER A 377 -8.49 6.09 16.84
C SER A 377 -7.78 7.44 16.73
N GLY A 378 -6.49 7.39 16.44
CA GLY A 378 -5.64 8.56 16.25
C GLY A 378 -4.35 8.18 15.54
N TYR A 379 -3.39 9.09 15.46
CA TYR A 379 -2.09 8.82 14.88
C TYR A 379 -0.96 9.22 15.84
N ALA A 380 0.18 8.55 15.70
CA ALA A 380 1.39 8.88 16.43
C ALA A 380 2.61 8.69 15.54
N ASN A 381 3.71 9.36 15.92
CA ASN A 381 5.00 9.17 15.27
C ASN A 381 5.52 7.75 15.54
N ARG A 382 6.18 7.15 14.55
CA ARG A 382 6.67 5.76 14.58
C ARG A 382 7.83 5.54 15.57
N ASP A 383 8.35 6.61 16.18
CA ASP A 383 9.25 6.56 17.34
C ASP A 383 8.51 6.31 18.67
N SER A 384 7.18 6.38 18.69
CA SER A 384 6.40 5.98 19.85
C SER A 384 6.39 4.45 20.02
N ILE A 385 6.27 3.99 21.26
CA ILE A 385 6.21 2.57 21.59
C ILE A 385 4.82 2.22 22.11
N TYR A 386 4.12 1.33 21.40
CA TYR A 386 2.78 0.89 21.77
C TYR A 386 2.66 -0.63 21.74
N PRO A 387 1.71 -1.21 22.50
CA PRO A 387 1.30 -2.59 22.30
C PRO A 387 0.82 -2.84 20.87
N VAL A 388 0.82 -4.11 20.50
CA VAL A 388 0.35 -4.62 19.21
C VAL A 388 -0.60 -5.77 19.51
N ARG A 389 -1.66 -5.97 18.72
CA ARG A 389 -2.43 -7.22 18.68
C ARG A 389 -2.53 -7.66 17.23
N LEU A 390 -2.08 -8.88 16.93
CA LEU A 390 -2.10 -9.39 15.57
C LEU A 390 -3.47 -9.96 15.21
N VAL A 391 -3.72 -10.00 13.90
CA VAL A 391 -4.91 -10.57 13.29
C VAL A 391 -4.53 -11.46 12.11
N ARG A 392 -5.39 -12.39 11.76
CA ARG A 392 -5.33 -13.18 10.53
C ARG A 392 -6.74 -13.40 9.96
N GLN A 393 -6.81 -13.80 8.70
CA GLN A 393 -8.05 -14.30 8.09
C GLN A 393 -8.35 -15.71 8.60
N SER A 394 -9.63 -16.07 8.77
CA SER A 394 -10.00 -17.48 8.90
C SER A 394 -9.68 -18.21 7.59
N PRO A 395 -9.17 -19.46 7.64
CA PRO A 395 -9.04 -20.31 6.46
C PRO A 395 -10.37 -20.54 5.74
#